data_AF-A0A950VUB1-F1
#
_entry.id   AF-A0A950VUB1-F1
#
_cell.length_a   1.000
_cell.length_b   1.000
_cell.length_c   1.000
_cell.angle_alpha   90.00
_cell.angle_beta   90.00
_cell.angle_gamma   90.00
#
_symmetry.space_group_name_H-M   'P 1'
#
loop_
_entity.id
_entity.type
_entity.pdbx_description
1 polymer ?
#
loop_
_entity_poly.entity_id
_entity_poly.type
_entity_poly.pdbx_seq_one_letter_code
_entity_poly.pdbx_strand_id
1 'polypeptide(L)'
;MIEYWRYELTPKRRLSAIAVDGVRRGALIRVNGGVADVHPWPELGDLPLDEQLALLARGEMTPLTKASLEFASIDATARRDGRNLFDGLTIPPSHWPGPDPPAAFDTVKLKGIDVIPDRVRLRIDFNATLTAEEFVQIAATLPRERIDFIEDPCPYDAAVWSELRERTGLRIALDRLPSSSQHRHECLCHTSSDPMWHRHSCLCSVNSYDVLILKPAVDEIPCSDAEVVVTSYMDHPIGQLCAAYAAATSNITSTCGLITHVLFENDEFIERMRIDGTRLVPPVGTGWGFDELLKKLPWRTL
;
A
#
# COMPACT_ATOMS: atom_id res chain seq x y z
N MET A 1 -9.48 -24.92 7.24
CA MET A 1 -10.72 -24.48 6.59
C MET A 1 -10.64 -22.96 6.47
N ILE A 2 -10.94 -22.41 5.31
CA ILE A 2 -10.96 -20.96 5.07
C ILE A 2 -12.42 -20.52 5.13
N GLU A 3 -12.68 -19.42 5.82
CA GLU A 3 -13.97 -18.73 5.78
C GLU A 3 -13.79 -17.35 5.18
N TYR A 4 -14.86 -16.76 4.67
CA TYR A 4 -14.84 -15.41 4.13
C TYR A 4 -16.10 -14.64 4.48
N TRP A 5 -16.00 -13.31 4.49
CA TRP A 5 -17.10 -12.38 4.57
C TRP A 5 -16.89 -11.26 3.56
N ARG A 6 -17.86 -11.06 2.67
CA ARG A 6 -17.81 -10.02 1.62
C ARG A 6 -18.24 -8.68 2.17
N TYR A 7 -17.59 -7.62 1.71
CA TYR A 7 -17.94 -6.24 2.01
C TYR A 7 -17.90 -5.39 0.74
N GLU A 8 -18.49 -4.20 0.83
CA GLU A 8 -18.39 -3.15 -0.18
C GLU A 8 -17.87 -1.87 0.48
N LEU A 9 -16.97 -1.14 -0.19
CA LEU A 9 -16.55 0.20 0.19
C LEU A 9 -17.05 1.19 -0.86
N THR A 10 -17.83 2.19 -0.43
CA THR A 10 -18.33 3.24 -1.32
C THR A 10 -17.35 4.42 -1.34
N PRO A 11 -16.70 4.74 -2.47
CA PRO A 11 -15.83 5.91 -2.55
C PRO A 11 -16.62 7.22 -2.40
N LYS A 12 -16.12 8.18 -1.62
CA LYS A 12 -16.70 9.54 -1.51
C LYS A 12 -16.56 10.36 -2.80
N ARG A 13 -15.59 9.98 -3.63
CA ARG A 13 -15.25 10.57 -4.93
C ARG A 13 -14.49 9.53 -5.75
N ARG A 14 -14.32 9.80 -7.04
CA ARG A 14 -13.47 8.97 -7.91
C ARG A 14 -12.04 8.85 -7.34
N LEU A 15 -11.54 7.63 -7.22
CA LEU A 15 -10.29 7.32 -6.51
C LEU A 15 -9.02 7.60 -7.35
N SER A 16 -9.11 7.45 -8.67
CA SER A 16 -8.04 7.76 -9.61
C SER A 16 -8.58 7.85 -11.05
N ALA A 17 -7.74 8.29 -11.99
CA ALA A 17 -8.10 8.35 -13.42
C ALA A 17 -8.37 6.98 -14.06
N ILE A 18 -7.82 5.91 -13.48
CA ILE A 18 -7.97 4.53 -13.95
C ILE A 18 -9.04 3.74 -13.20
N ALA A 19 -9.48 4.24 -12.03
CA ALA A 19 -10.54 3.60 -11.26
C ALA A 19 -11.88 3.72 -11.99
N VAL A 20 -12.62 2.60 -12.06
CA VAL A 20 -14.02 2.60 -12.49
C VAL A 20 -14.88 3.20 -11.38
N ASP A 21 -15.91 3.95 -11.77
CA ASP A 21 -16.87 4.51 -10.82
C ASP A 21 -17.72 3.40 -10.18
N GLY A 22 -17.98 3.52 -8.88
CA GLY A 22 -18.86 2.62 -8.13
C GLY A 22 -18.24 2.06 -6.87
N VAL A 23 -18.94 1.08 -6.29
CA VAL A 23 -18.53 0.40 -5.06
C VAL A 23 -17.33 -0.51 -5.32
N ARG A 24 -16.38 -0.50 -4.38
CA ARG A 24 -15.26 -1.44 -4.36
C ARG A 24 -15.67 -2.69 -3.59
N ARG A 25 -15.43 -3.86 -4.15
CA ARG A 25 -15.81 -5.14 -3.53
C ARG A 25 -14.58 -5.88 -3.06
N GLY A 26 -14.59 -6.29 -1.80
CA GLY A 26 -13.56 -7.15 -1.22
C GLY A 26 -14.17 -8.21 -0.31
N ALA A 27 -13.30 -9.01 0.29
CA ALA A 27 -13.70 -9.93 1.33
C ALA A 27 -12.64 -10.01 2.42
N LEU A 28 -13.08 -10.06 3.67
CA LEU A 28 -12.23 -10.57 4.74
C LEU A 28 -12.18 -12.09 4.64
N ILE A 29 -11.00 -12.67 4.84
CA ILE A 29 -10.82 -14.10 5.01
C ILE A 29 -10.45 -14.41 6.45
N ARG A 30 -10.89 -15.57 6.95
CA ARG A 30 -10.55 -16.09 8.27
C ARG A 30 -9.96 -17.49 8.15
N VAL A 31 -8.76 -17.66 8.71
CA VAL A 31 -8.01 -18.93 8.69
C VAL A 31 -7.37 -19.16 10.05
N ASN A 32 -7.66 -20.31 10.67
CA ASN A 32 -7.11 -20.69 11.98
C ASN A 32 -7.31 -19.62 13.08
N GLY A 33 -8.42 -18.89 13.00
CA GLY A 33 -8.79 -17.83 13.95
C GLY A 33 -8.21 -16.44 13.63
N GLY A 34 -7.30 -16.33 12.67
CA GLY A 34 -6.79 -15.04 12.19
C GLY A 34 -7.50 -14.55 10.94
N VAL A 35 -7.47 -13.23 10.74
CA VAL A 35 -8.22 -12.52 9.71
C VAL A 35 -7.28 -11.66 8.86
N ALA A 36 -7.57 -11.56 7.57
CA ALA A 36 -6.92 -10.61 6.67
C ALA A 36 -7.91 -10.14 5.58
N ASP A 37 -7.51 -9.09 4.87
CA ASP A 37 -8.30 -8.52 3.78
C ASP A 37 -7.86 -9.04 2.40
N VAL A 38 -8.82 -9.31 1.53
CA VAL A 38 -8.65 -9.58 0.10
C VAL A 38 -9.41 -8.50 -0.67
N HIS A 39 -8.72 -7.44 -1.08
CA HIS A 39 -9.27 -6.32 -1.82
C HIS A 39 -8.61 -6.17 -3.20
N PRO A 40 -9.15 -6.80 -4.26
CA PRO A 40 -8.54 -6.72 -5.58
C PRO A 40 -8.79 -5.37 -6.24
N TRP A 41 -7.84 -4.96 -7.07
CA TRP A 41 -7.94 -3.88 -8.04
C TRP A 41 -7.77 -4.41 -9.47
N PRO A 42 -8.86 -4.86 -10.13
CA PRO A 42 -8.79 -5.30 -11.53
C PRO A 42 -8.25 -4.24 -12.47
N GLU A 43 -8.49 -2.96 -12.17
CA GLU A 43 -7.95 -1.82 -12.91
C GLU A 43 -6.42 -1.69 -12.82
N LEU A 44 -5.81 -2.36 -11.84
CA LEU A 44 -4.36 -2.49 -11.65
C LEU A 44 -3.82 -3.86 -12.06
N GLY A 45 -4.66 -4.75 -12.60
CA GLY A 45 -4.28 -6.07 -13.10
C GLY A 45 -4.59 -7.24 -12.17
N ASP A 46 -5.23 -7.00 -11.03
CA ASP A 46 -5.69 -8.10 -10.16
C ASP A 46 -6.82 -8.90 -10.82
N LEU A 47 -6.92 -10.18 -10.48
CA LEU A 47 -8.14 -10.93 -10.79
C LEU A 47 -9.32 -10.38 -9.96
N PRO A 48 -10.56 -10.38 -10.52
CA PRO A 48 -11.76 -10.01 -9.77
C PRO A 48 -11.95 -10.85 -8.50
N LEU A 49 -12.66 -10.30 -7.50
CA LEU A 49 -12.85 -10.94 -6.19
C LEU A 49 -13.38 -12.38 -6.28
N ASP A 50 -14.34 -12.63 -7.17
CA ASP A 50 -14.92 -13.97 -7.34
C ASP A 50 -13.88 -14.99 -7.81
N GLU A 51 -12.98 -14.59 -8.70
CA GLU A 51 -11.91 -15.44 -9.20
C GLU A 51 -10.81 -15.65 -8.14
N GLN A 52 -10.47 -14.61 -7.38
CA GLN A 52 -9.55 -14.68 -6.24
C GLN A 52 -10.04 -15.72 -5.21
N LEU A 53 -11.32 -15.65 -4.83
CA LEU A 53 -11.94 -16.58 -3.89
C LEU A 53 -12.06 -18.00 -4.46
N ALA A 54 -12.38 -18.13 -5.76
CA ALA A 54 -12.47 -19.43 -6.42
C ALA A 54 -11.12 -20.14 -6.54
N LEU A 55 -10.03 -19.41 -6.79
CA LEU A 55 -8.66 -19.95 -6.75
C LEU A 55 -8.29 -20.41 -5.35
N LEU A 56 -8.56 -19.56 -4.35
CA LEU A 56 -8.28 -19.86 -2.96
C LEU A 56 -9.04 -21.10 -2.46
N ALA A 57 -10.28 -21.30 -2.91
CA ALA A 57 -11.09 -22.49 -2.61
C ALA A 57 -10.47 -23.79 -3.15
N ARG A 58 -9.70 -23.70 -4.24
CA ARG A 58 -8.97 -24.83 -4.84
C ARG A 58 -7.55 -24.99 -4.28
N GLY A 59 -7.14 -24.16 -3.34
CA GLY A 59 -5.78 -24.14 -2.80
C GLY A 59 -4.75 -23.47 -3.71
N GLU A 60 -5.22 -22.71 -4.71
CA GLU A 60 -4.37 -21.89 -5.57
C GLU A 60 -4.30 -20.46 -5.01
N MET A 61 -3.19 -19.76 -5.24
CA MET A 61 -2.97 -18.41 -4.71
C MET A 61 -2.51 -17.45 -5.81
N THR A 62 -3.10 -16.26 -5.81
CA THR A 62 -2.57 -15.04 -6.44
C THR A 62 -1.58 -14.36 -5.48
N PRO A 63 -0.81 -13.34 -5.92
CA PRO A 63 -0.02 -12.52 -5.00
C PRO A 63 -0.86 -11.94 -3.84
N LEU A 64 -2.05 -11.42 -4.15
CA LEU A 64 -2.97 -10.85 -3.16
C LEU A 64 -3.40 -11.86 -2.11
N THR A 65 -3.88 -13.04 -2.54
CA THR A 65 -4.38 -14.06 -1.60
C THR A 65 -3.24 -14.75 -0.84
N LYS A 66 -2.04 -14.85 -1.43
CA LYS A 66 -0.84 -15.29 -0.72
C LYS A 66 -0.52 -14.36 0.44
N ALA A 67 -0.40 -13.04 0.19
CA ALA A 67 -0.14 -12.05 1.23
C ALA A 67 -1.25 -12.05 2.30
N SER A 68 -2.51 -12.18 1.88
CA SER A 68 -3.66 -12.25 2.79
C SER A 68 -3.56 -13.45 3.74
N LEU A 69 -3.16 -14.63 3.26
CA LEU A 69 -2.98 -15.81 4.12
C LEU A 69 -1.81 -15.64 5.10
N GLU A 70 -0.74 -14.96 4.69
CA GLU A 70 0.39 -14.65 5.57
C GLU A 70 -0.05 -13.70 6.70
N PHE A 71 -0.76 -12.62 6.38
CA PHE A 71 -1.31 -11.71 7.39
C PHE A 71 -2.35 -12.37 8.30
N ALA A 72 -3.19 -13.25 7.77
CA ALA A 72 -4.13 -14.02 8.58
C ALA A 72 -3.38 -14.95 9.56
N SER A 73 -2.25 -15.53 9.16
CA SER A 73 -1.41 -16.34 10.05
C SER A 73 -0.77 -15.52 11.18
N ILE A 74 -0.31 -14.31 10.87
CA ILE A 74 0.24 -13.36 11.85
C ILE A 74 -0.84 -12.96 12.87
N ASP A 75 -2.03 -12.60 12.39
CA ASP A 75 -3.19 -12.27 13.21
C ASP A 75 -3.63 -13.45 14.08
N ALA A 76 -3.71 -14.66 13.52
CA ALA A 76 -4.06 -15.87 14.26
C ALA A 76 -3.11 -16.11 15.45
N THR A 77 -1.82 -15.89 15.23
CA THR A 77 -0.80 -16.05 16.28
C THR A 77 -1.00 -15.02 17.39
N ALA A 78 -1.10 -13.74 17.05
CA ALA A 78 -1.33 -12.69 18.05
C ALA A 78 -2.65 -12.85 18.82
N ARG A 79 -3.71 -13.33 18.15
CA ARG A 79 -4.99 -13.63 18.81
C ARG A 79 -4.89 -14.77 19.81
N ARG A 80 -4.17 -15.86 19.47
CA ARG A 80 -3.92 -16.95 20.42
C ARG A 80 -3.11 -16.49 21.64
N ASP A 81 -2.17 -15.58 21.41
CA ASP A 81 -1.33 -15.00 22.46
C ASP A 81 -2.05 -13.91 23.27
N GLY A 82 -3.27 -13.51 22.87
CA GLY A 82 -4.04 -12.47 23.55
C GLY A 82 -3.44 -11.07 23.47
N ARG A 83 -2.62 -10.78 22.44
CA ARG A 83 -1.91 -9.51 22.27
C ARG A 83 -2.40 -8.70 21.08
N ASN A 84 -2.20 -7.39 21.11
CA ASN A 84 -2.37 -6.54 19.93
C ASN A 84 -1.09 -6.61 19.08
N LEU A 85 -1.21 -6.62 17.75
CA LEU A 85 -0.04 -6.68 16.86
C LEU A 85 0.82 -5.43 16.92
N PHE A 86 0.26 -4.30 17.35
CA PHE A 86 0.96 -3.02 17.44
C PHE A 86 1.52 -2.71 18.83
N ASP A 87 1.37 -3.62 19.80
CA ASP A 87 1.98 -3.46 21.12
C ASP A 87 3.51 -3.33 20.99
N GLY A 88 4.04 -2.19 21.43
CA GLY A 88 5.48 -1.87 21.33
C GLY A 88 5.96 -1.42 19.95
N LEU A 89 5.07 -1.28 18.96
CA LEU A 89 5.39 -0.76 17.64
C LEU A 89 5.01 0.71 17.51
N THR A 90 5.76 1.44 16.68
CA THR A 90 5.41 2.81 16.27
C THR A 90 5.04 2.79 14.79
N ILE A 91 3.75 2.99 14.47
CA ILE A 91 3.29 3.09 13.08
C ILE A 91 3.85 4.39 12.46
N PRO A 92 4.51 4.36 11.28
CA PRO A 92 5.06 5.55 10.63
C PRO A 92 4.00 6.63 10.32
N PRO A 93 4.42 7.90 10.15
CA PRO A 93 3.50 8.93 9.70
C PRO A 93 3.00 8.63 8.29
N SER A 94 1.83 9.16 7.92
CA SER A 94 1.22 8.99 6.60
C SER A 94 1.01 10.36 5.94
N HIS A 95 1.09 10.40 4.61
CA HIS A 95 0.57 11.51 3.84
C HIS A 95 -0.97 11.47 3.84
N TRP A 96 -1.60 12.59 3.49
CA TRP A 96 -3.03 12.67 3.25
C TRP A 96 -3.39 12.33 1.79
N PRO A 97 -4.38 11.46 1.52
CA PRO A 97 -4.72 11.04 0.16
C PRO A 97 -5.66 12.05 -0.54
N GLY A 98 -5.16 13.24 -0.84
CA GLY A 98 -5.86 14.22 -1.67
C GLY A 98 -5.54 15.68 -1.36
N PRO A 99 -6.24 16.63 -2.03
CA PRO A 99 -5.87 18.05 -2.02
C PRO A 99 -6.30 18.81 -0.76
N ASP A 100 -7.16 18.23 0.08
CA ASP A 100 -7.76 18.90 1.24
C ASP A 100 -7.27 18.29 2.58
N PRO A 101 -5.98 18.42 2.93
CA PRO A 101 -5.43 17.82 4.14
C PRO A 101 -5.90 18.54 5.42
N PRO A 102 -6.24 17.79 6.49
CA PRO A 102 -6.35 18.35 7.84
C PRO A 102 -5.06 19.06 8.25
N ALA A 103 -5.16 20.01 9.19
CA ALA A 103 -4.05 20.90 9.56
C ALA A 103 -2.77 20.15 9.98
N ALA A 104 -2.89 18.98 10.62
CA ALA A 104 -1.76 18.18 11.09
C ALA A 104 -0.92 17.56 9.95
N PHE A 105 -1.48 17.39 8.75
CA PHE A 105 -0.77 16.80 7.62
C PHE A 105 0.03 17.86 6.87
N ASP A 106 1.31 17.59 6.67
CA ASP A 106 2.26 18.44 5.93
C ASP A 106 2.57 17.91 4.53
N THR A 107 2.09 16.72 4.18
CA THR A 107 2.36 16.02 2.91
C THR A 107 1.06 15.44 2.36
N VAL A 108 0.81 15.62 1.07
CA VAL A 108 -0.34 15.06 0.36
C VAL A 108 0.09 14.17 -0.79
N LYS A 109 -0.75 13.20 -1.15
CA LYS A 109 -0.69 12.51 -2.43
C LYS A 109 -1.80 13.00 -3.35
N LEU A 110 -1.42 13.52 -4.51
CA LEU A 110 -2.32 13.97 -5.56
C LEU A 110 -2.29 13.01 -6.75
N LYS A 111 -3.44 12.81 -7.39
CA LYS A 111 -3.60 12.01 -8.61
C LYS A 111 -3.61 12.88 -9.88
N GLY A 112 -3.25 14.15 -9.75
CA GLY A 112 -3.31 15.18 -10.78
C GLY A 112 -2.90 16.54 -10.21
N ILE A 113 -2.84 17.56 -11.05
CA ILE A 113 -2.31 18.89 -10.71
C ILE A 113 -3.35 20.00 -10.80
N ASP A 114 -4.62 19.65 -10.97
CA ASP A 114 -5.72 20.63 -11.10
C ASP A 114 -5.89 21.48 -9.84
N VAL A 115 -5.62 20.90 -8.67
CA VAL A 115 -5.68 21.57 -7.37
C VAL A 115 -4.42 21.25 -6.59
N ILE A 116 -3.56 22.26 -6.39
CA ILE A 116 -2.34 22.15 -5.60
C ILE A 116 -2.51 22.96 -4.31
N PRO A 117 -2.58 22.33 -3.13
CA PRO A 117 -2.68 23.04 -1.85
C PRO A 117 -1.38 23.81 -1.52
N ASP A 118 -1.49 25.03 -0.98
CA ASP A 118 -0.36 25.97 -0.85
C ASP A 118 0.65 25.68 0.28
N ARG A 119 0.33 24.79 1.23
CA ARG A 119 1.09 24.66 2.49
C ARG A 119 1.84 23.33 2.69
N VAL A 120 1.69 22.39 1.78
CA VAL A 120 2.14 21.00 1.96
C VAL A 120 3.20 20.59 0.94
N ARG A 121 4.00 19.60 1.31
CA ARG A 121 4.81 18.82 0.39
C ARG A 121 3.91 17.95 -0.50
N LEU A 122 4.34 17.74 -1.73
CA LEU A 122 3.53 17.15 -2.78
C LEU A 122 4.15 15.83 -3.26
N ARG A 123 3.37 14.75 -3.15
CA ARG A 123 3.59 13.52 -3.90
C ARG A 123 2.59 13.50 -5.02
N ILE A 124 3.05 13.51 -6.26
CA ILE A 124 2.15 13.58 -7.42
C ILE A 124 2.30 12.28 -8.20
N ASP A 125 1.20 11.58 -8.37
CA ASP A 125 1.16 10.27 -9.00
C ASP A 125 0.43 10.36 -10.33
N PHE A 126 1.19 10.19 -11.42
CA PHE A 126 0.70 10.21 -12.78
C PHE A 126 0.30 8.81 -13.30
N ASN A 127 0.44 7.74 -12.50
CA ASN A 127 0.06 6.38 -12.87
C ASN A 127 0.58 5.92 -14.26
N ALA A 128 1.79 6.38 -14.63
CA ALA A 128 2.42 6.14 -15.92
C ALA A 128 1.60 6.61 -17.14
N THR A 129 0.72 7.61 -17.00
CA THR A 129 -0.16 8.04 -18.10
C THR A 129 0.47 9.07 -19.04
N LEU A 130 1.57 9.72 -18.66
CA LEU A 130 2.25 10.69 -19.51
C LEU A 130 3.34 10.02 -20.35
N THR A 131 3.72 10.68 -21.43
CA THR A 131 5.01 10.47 -22.09
C THR A 131 6.14 11.18 -21.33
N ALA A 132 7.38 10.78 -21.59
CA ALA A 132 8.55 11.41 -20.97
C ALA A 132 8.64 12.91 -21.33
N GLU A 133 8.35 13.27 -22.58
CA GLU A 133 8.32 14.65 -23.06
C GLU A 133 7.22 15.48 -22.38
N GLU A 134 6.01 14.95 -22.26
CA GLU A 134 4.91 15.62 -21.55
C GLU A 134 5.26 15.85 -20.08
N PHE A 135 5.87 14.85 -19.42
CA PHE A 135 6.31 15.02 -18.04
C PHE A 135 7.35 16.13 -17.89
N VAL A 136 8.33 16.25 -18.80
CA VAL A 136 9.30 17.36 -18.75
C VAL A 136 8.61 18.73 -18.86
N GLN A 137 7.62 18.87 -19.73
CA GLN A 137 6.86 20.12 -19.85
C GLN A 137 6.07 20.42 -18.57
N ILE A 138 5.39 19.42 -18.01
CA ILE A 138 4.62 19.57 -16.77
C ILE A 138 5.55 19.91 -15.59
N ALA A 139 6.67 19.20 -15.46
CA ALA A 139 7.65 19.38 -14.39
C ALA A 139 8.17 20.82 -14.30
N ALA A 140 8.29 21.51 -15.43
CA ALA A 140 8.71 22.92 -15.49
C ALA A 140 7.70 23.90 -14.86
N THR A 141 6.45 23.47 -14.67
CA THR A 141 5.38 24.30 -14.09
C THR A 141 5.11 23.98 -12.61
N LEU A 142 5.69 22.90 -12.08
CA LEU A 142 5.46 22.46 -10.71
C LEU A 142 6.23 23.32 -9.69
N PRO A 143 5.68 23.50 -8.47
CA PRO A 143 6.38 24.17 -7.37
C PRO A 143 7.48 23.25 -6.80
N ARG A 144 8.64 23.25 -7.48
CA ARG A 144 9.74 22.29 -7.28
C ARG A 144 10.18 22.16 -5.82
N GLU A 145 10.23 23.26 -5.09
CA GLU A 145 10.63 23.31 -3.68
C GLU A 145 9.68 22.56 -2.74
N ARG A 146 8.44 22.30 -3.19
CA ARG A 146 7.42 21.55 -2.44
C ARG A 146 7.27 20.11 -2.91
N ILE A 147 7.84 19.71 -4.04
CA ILE A 147 7.75 18.32 -4.51
C ILE A 147 8.56 17.42 -3.57
N ASP A 148 7.90 16.40 -3.02
CA ASP A 148 8.56 15.31 -2.32
C ASP A 148 9.10 14.30 -3.33
N PHE A 149 8.23 13.80 -4.20
CA PHE A 149 8.57 13.00 -5.36
C PHE A 149 7.42 12.94 -6.36
N ILE A 150 7.73 12.55 -7.59
CA ILE A 150 6.77 12.20 -8.64
C ILE A 150 6.70 10.69 -8.77
N GLU A 151 5.52 10.11 -8.62
CA GLU A 151 5.28 8.68 -8.77
C GLU A 151 4.82 8.35 -10.18
N ASP A 152 5.49 7.35 -10.79
CA ASP A 152 5.21 6.82 -12.13
C ASP A 152 4.91 7.93 -13.15
N PRO A 153 5.87 8.83 -13.48
CA PRO A 153 5.62 9.94 -14.40
C PRO A 153 5.18 9.45 -15.79
N CYS A 154 5.84 8.40 -16.28
CA CYS A 154 5.58 7.74 -17.56
C CYS A 154 5.84 6.22 -17.39
N PRO A 155 5.57 5.37 -18.40
CA PRO A 155 5.94 3.96 -18.32
C PRO A 155 7.41 3.77 -17.93
N TYR A 156 7.69 2.77 -17.08
CA TYR A 156 9.01 2.56 -16.52
C TYR A 156 10.00 2.08 -17.58
N ASP A 157 11.07 2.86 -17.75
CA ASP A 157 12.30 2.48 -18.43
C ASP A 157 13.47 3.09 -17.64
N ALA A 158 14.44 2.25 -17.27
CA ALA A 158 15.50 2.65 -16.37
C ALA A 158 16.39 3.77 -16.94
N ALA A 159 16.67 3.76 -18.25
CA ALA A 159 17.49 4.77 -18.89
C ALA A 159 16.72 6.09 -19.00
N VAL A 160 15.46 6.02 -19.44
CA VAL A 160 14.58 7.19 -19.55
C VAL A 160 14.38 7.85 -18.19
N TRP A 161 14.07 7.09 -17.13
CA TRP A 161 13.84 7.66 -15.82
C TRP A 161 15.10 8.27 -15.20
N SER A 162 16.27 7.67 -15.43
CA SER A 162 17.56 8.26 -15.05
C SER A 162 17.75 9.63 -15.72
N GLU A 163 17.48 9.73 -17.03
CA GLU A 163 17.55 10.99 -17.77
C GLU A 163 16.54 12.03 -17.26
N LEU A 164 15.31 11.61 -16.96
CA LEU A 164 14.27 12.51 -16.42
C LEU A 164 14.67 13.09 -15.07
N ARG A 165 15.27 12.28 -14.19
CA ARG A 165 15.82 12.75 -12.91
C ARG A 165 16.92 13.79 -13.13
N GLU A 166 17.85 13.55 -14.05
CA GLU A 166 18.91 14.51 -14.35
C GLU A 166 18.36 15.83 -14.93
N ARG A 167 17.42 15.75 -15.87
CA ARG A 167 16.85 16.92 -16.57
C ARG A 167 15.93 17.76 -15.70
N THR A 168 15.08 17.12 -14.91
CA THR A 168 14.09 17.83 -14.08
C THR A 168 14.64 18.15 -12.69
N GLY A 169 15.59 17.33 -12.21
CA GLY A 169 16.08 17.33 -10.83
C GLY A 169 14.98 17.15 -9.78
N LEU A 170 13.87 16.50 -10.17
CA LEU A 170 12.83 16.03 -9.27
C LEU A 170 13.14 14.58 -8.86
N ARG A 171 12.75 14.22 -7.63
CA ARG A 171 12.79 12.83 -7.18
C ARG A 171 11.69 12.04 -7.86
N ILE A 172 11.99 10.82 -8.30
CA ILE A 172 11.01 9.94 -8.95
C ILE A 172 10.80 8.68 -8.12
N ALA A 173 9.55 8.25 -7.98
CA ALA A 173 9.12 7.07 -7.28
C ALA A 173 8.57 6.00 -8.24
N LEU A 174 8.99 4.76 -8.04
CA LEU A 174 8.48 3.59 -8.76
C LEU A 174 7.39 2.91 -7.93
N ASP A 175 6.17 2.82 -8.46
CA ASP A 175 5.06 2.06 -7.85
C ASP A 175 4.80 0.76 -8.60
N ARG A 176 4.69 0.80 -9.93
CA ARG A 176 4.46 -0.40 -10.73
C ARG A 176 5.77 -1.10 -11.06
N LEU A 177 6.16 -2.06 -10.21
CA LEU A 177 7.26 -2.95 -10.52
C LEU A 177 7.00 -3.68 -11.86
N PRO A 178 7.96 -3.68 -12.81
CA PRO A 178 7.86 -4.55 -13.97
C PRO A 178 7.78 -6.00 -13.50
N SER A 179 7.04 -6.85 -14.23
CA SER A 179 6.89 -8.26 -13.90
C SER A 179 8.26 -8.90 -13.61
N SER A 180 8.31 -9.75 -12.58
CA SER A 180 9.47 -10.18 -11.78
C SER A 180 10.68 -10.85 -12.50
N SER A 181 10.80 -10.73 -13.81
CA SER A 181 11.84 -11.33 -14.64
C SER A 181 13.04 -10.41 -14.93
N GLN A 182 12.99 -9.10 -14.63
CA GLN A 182 14.05 -8.15 -15.05
C GLN A 182 15.04 -7.70 -13.97
N HIS A 183 14.80 -7.96 -12.69
CA HIS A 183 15.68 -7.48 -11.60
C HIS A 183 16.06 -8.57 -10.59
N ARG A 184 16.66 -9.66 -11.07
CA ARG A 184 17.39 -10.60 -10.22
C ARG A 184 18.89 -10.38 -10.41
N HIS A 185 19.44 -9.38 -9.73
CA HIS A 185 20.88 -9.34 -9.51
C HIS A 185 21.21 -10.04 -8.20
N GLU A 186 22.25 -10.88 -8.21
CA GLU A 186 22.84 -11.45 -7.00
C GLU A 186 23.34 -10.29 -6.13
N CYS A 187 22.58 -9.93 -5.10
CA CYS A 187 23.03 -8.92 -4.15
C CYS A 187 23.96 -9.54 -3.11
N LEU A 188 25.15 -8.93 -2.95
CA LEU A 188 26.16 -9.27 -1.94
C LEU A 188 25.72 -8.99 -0.50
N CYS A 189 24.56 -8.34 -0.29
CA CYS A 189 23.92 -8.17 1.02
C CYS A 189 23.54 -9.51 1.69
N HIS A 190 23.54 -10.63 0.96
CA HIS A 190 23.19 -11.97 1.48
C HIS A 190 24.39 -12.83 1.90
N THR A 191 25.54 -12.22 2.23
CA THR A 191 26.70 -13.00 2.71
C THR A 191 26.59 -13.43 4.18
N SER A 192 25.53 -13.06 4.90
CA SER A 192 25.27 -13.57 6.25
C SER A 192 24.47 -14.86 6.23
N SER A 193 24.97 -15.85 6.96
CA SER A 193 24.37 -17.17 7.24
C SER A 193 23.10 -17.09 8.11
N ASP A 194 22.18 -16.15 7.85
CA ASP A 194 20.92 -16.01 8.57
C ASP A 194 19.80 -16.73 7.78
N PRO A 195 19.30 -17.89 8.26
CA PRO A 195 18.43 -18.76 7.47
C PRO A 195 17.05 -18.16 7.12
N MET A 196 16.69 -17.00 7.66
CA MET A 196 15.34 -16.44 7.51
C MET A 196 15.14 -15.49 6.32
N TRP A 197 16.20 -15.00 5.67
CA TRP A 197 16.08 -13.89 4.71
C TRP A 197 16.39 -14.24 3.24
N HIS A 198 16.79 -15.48 2.93
CA HIS A 198 17.28 -15.90 1.61
C HIS A 198 16.22 -16.09 0.50
N ARG A 199 15.08 -15.40 0.53
CA ARG A 199 14.05 -15.50 -0.53
C ARG A 199 13.57 -14.18 -1.14
N HIS A 200 14.08 -13.04 -0.69
CA HIS A 200 13.59 -11.76 -1.19
C HIS A 200 14.40 -11.27 -2.39
N SER A 201 13.72 -10.67 -3.37
CA SER A 201 14.35 -9.88 -4.42
C SER A 201 15.17 -8.76 -3.77
N CYS A 202 16.33 -8.46 -4.35
CA CYS A 202 17.13 -7.32 -3.92
C CYS A 202 17.19 -6.29 -5.04
N LEU A 203 16.90 -5.04 -4.68
CA LEU A 203 16.88 -3.89 -5.59
C LEU A 203 17.98 -2.86 -5.23
N CYS A 204 19.04 -3.30 -4.54
CA CYS A 204 20.25 -2.51 -4.39
C CYS A 204 20.93 -2.20 -5.74
N SER A 205 21.68 -1.10 -5.78
CA SER A 205 22.39 -0.57 -6.95
C SER A 205 21.49 -0.13 -8.12
N VAL A 206 20.18 0.03 -7.89
CA VAL A 206 19.27 0.64 -8.87
C VAL A 206 19.29 2.15 -8.70
N ASN A 207 19.60 2.88 -9.78
CA ASN A 207 19.73 4.35 -9.76
C ASN A 207 18.76 5.05 -10.72
N SER A 208 17.72 4.36 -11.18
CA SER A 208 16.68 4.91 -12.06
C SER A 208 15.53 5.61 -11.30
N TYR A 209 15.43 5.43 -9.99
CA TYR A 209 14.44 6.05 -9.12
C TYR A 209 15.04 6.35 -7.74
N ASP A 210 14.43 7.29 -7.02
CA ASP A 210 14.82 7.71 -5.67
C ASP A 210 14.01 7.02 -4.57
N VAL A 211 12.80 6.60 -4.92
CA VAL A 211 11.80 6.07 -3.99
C VAL A 211 11.18 4.81 -4.60
N LEU A 212 10.99 3.80 -3.76
CA LEU A 212 10.26 2.59 -4.11
C LEU A 212 8.96 2.54 -3.30
N ILE A 213 7.82 2.57 -3.99
CA ILE A 213 6.50 2.42 -3.39
C ILE A 213 6.17 0.94 -3.33
N LEU A 214 5.73 0.47 -2.17
CA LEU A 214 5.37 -0.93 -1.95
C LEU A 214 4.02 -1.05 -1.28
N LYS A 215 3.22 -2.00 -1.74
CA LYS A 215 1.88 -2.31 -1.21
C LYS A 215 1.90 -3.71 -0.63
N PRO A 216 1.96 -3.89 0.70
CA PRO A 216 2.03 -5.20 1.32
C PRO A 216 0.86 -6.15 0.98
N ALA A 217 -0.24 -5.61 0.43
CA ALA A 217 -1.31 -6.42 -0.14
C ALA A 217 -0.85 -7.32 -1.31
N VAL A 218 0.17 -6.91 -2.08
CA VAL A 218 0.64 -7.65 -3.28
C VAL A 218 2.17 -7.71 -3.42
N ASP A 219 2.89 -6.84 -2.71
CA ASP A 219 4.36 -6.72 -2.76
C ASP A 219 5.02 -7.21 -1.48
N GLU A 220 6.18 -7.86 -1.63
CA GLU A 220 7.11 -8.10 -0.54
C GLU A 220 8.04 -6.88 -0.39
N ILE A 221 8.48 -6.57 0.83
CA ILE A 221 9.43 -5.46 1.07
C ILE A 221 10.86 -5.96 0.83
N PRO A 222 11.55 -5.54 -0.26
CA PRO A 222 12.89 -6.00 -0.56
C PRO A 222 13.94 -5.18 0.18
N CYS A 223 15.19 -5.66 0.15
CA CYS A 223 16.32 -4.78 0.40
C CYS A 223 16.49 -3.81 -0.79
N SER A 224 16.62 -2.52 -0.52
CA SER A 224 16.77 -1.47 -1.53
C SER A 224 17.64 -0.33 -1.01
N ASP A 225 18.40 0.31 -1.91
CA ASP A 225 19.13 1.54 -1.62
C ASP A 225 18.22 2.78 -1.79
N ALA A 226 17.10 2.63 -2.50
CA ALA A 226 16.09 3.68 -2.62
C ALA A 226 15.30 3.85 -1.32
N GLU A 227 14.75 5.04 -1.11
CA GLU A 227 13.82 5.26 0.01
C GLU A 227 12.58 4.38 -0.19
N VAL A 228 12.28 3.51 0.76
CA VAL A 228 11.05 2.71 0.73
C VAL A 228 9.90 3.50 1.34
N VAL A 229 8.78 3.57 0.63
CA VAL A 229 7.52 4.14 1.12
C VAL A 229 6.43 3.07 1.02
N VAL A 230 5.89 2.69 2.17
CA VAL A 230 4.81 1.70 2.22
C VAL A 230 3.47 2.41 2.04
N THR A 231 2.58 1.84 1.22
CA THR A 231 1.21 2.33 1.05
C THR A 231 0.21 1.21 1.28
N SER A 232 -0.97 1.57 1.77
CA SER A 232 -2.14 0.70 1.71
C SER A 232 -2.66 0.56 0.29
N TYR A 233 -3.51 -0.43 0.02
CA TYR A 233 -4.01 -0.70 -1.32
C TYR A 233 -5.37 -0.05 -1.60
N MET A 234 -5.67 1.06 -0.91
CA MET A 234 -7.01 1.68 -0.86
C MET A 234 -8.09 0.64 -0.53
N ASP A 235 -7.81 -0.13 0.51
CA ASP A 235 -8.46 -1.38 0.87
C ASP A 235 -9.17 -1.25 2.23
N HIS A 236 -9.71 -2.37 2.73
CA HIS A 236 -10.44 -2.38 4.01
C HIS A 236 -9.55 -1.87 5.16
N PRO A 237 -10.12 -1.34 6.25
CA PRO A 237 -9.36 -0.99 7.46
C PRO A 237 -8.38 -2.08 7.94
N ILE A 238 -8.69 -3.36 7.75
CA ILE A 238 -7.76 -4.46 8.05
C ILE A 238 -6.57 -4.49 7.08
N GLY A 239 -6.77 -4.29 5.77
CA GLY A 239 -5.67 -4.18 4.80
C GLY A 239 -4.75 -2.99 5.09
N GLN A 240 -5.33 -1.84 5.49
CA GLN A 240 -4.55 -0.69 5.95
C GLN A 240 -3.69 -1.01 7.20
N LEU A 241 -4.22 -1.80 8.14
CA LEU A 241 -3.44 -2.24 9.31
C LEU A 241 -2.37 -3.26 8.94
N CYS A 242 -2.61 -4.17 7.99
CA CYS A 242 -1.58 -5.06 7.46
C CYS A 242 -0.42 -4.25 6.88
N ALA A 243 -0.73 -3.22 6.07
CA ALA A 243 0.29 -2.32 5.52
C ALA A 243 1.03 -1.53 6.61
N ALA A 244 0.31 -1.02 7.61
CA ALA A 244 0.89 -0.30 8.74
C ALA A 244 1.82 -1.18 9.58
N TYR A 245 1.44 -2.44 9.81
CA TYR A 245 2.24 -3.42 10.53
C TYR A 245 3.51 -3.75 9.76
N ALA A 246 3.40 -4.06 8.46
CA ALA A 246 4.56 -4.31 7.61
C ALA A 246 5.55 -3.12 7.62
N ALA A 247 5.04 -1.89 7.52
CA ALA A 247 5.88 -0.70 7.60
C ALA A 247 6.58 -0.56 8.96
N ALA A 248 5.85 -0.76 10.06
CA ALA A 248 6.40 -0.64 11.41
C ALA A 248 7.44 -1.74 11.71
N THR A 249 7.19 -2.99 11.34
CA THR A 249 8.12 -4.11 11.57
C THR A 249 9.36 -4.04 10.69
N SER A 250 9.26 -3.42 9.52
CA SER A 250 10.40 -3.14 8.66
C SER A 250 11.15 -1.85 9.06
N ASN A 251 10.82 -1.25 10.20
CA ASN A 251 11.42 -0.02 10.71
C ASN A 251 11.39 1.14 9.70
N ILE A 252 10.35 1.21 8.88
CA ILE A 252 10.15 2.32 7.95
C ILE A 252 9.83 3.56 8.76
N THR A 253 10.65 4.60 8.57
CA THR A 253 10.51 5.89 9.27
C THR A 253 10.04 7.02 8.35
N SER A 254 10.09 6.81 7.03
CA SER A 254 9.56 7.73 6.02
C SER A 254 8.05 7.90 6.15
N THR A 255 7.55 9.04 5.69
CA THR A 255 6.10 9.26 5.56
C THR A 255 5.54 8.25 4.56
N CYS A 256 4.62 7.41 5.01
CA CYS A 256 3.96 6.34 4.27
C CYS A 256 2.63 6.80 3.65
N GLY A 257 1.86 5.89 3.05
CA GLY A 257 0.50 6.11 2.53
C GLY A 257 -0.51 5.14 3.12
N LEU A 258 -0.62 5.14 4.45
CA LEU A 258 -1.39 4.15 5.21
C LEU A 258 -2.84 4.58 5.46
N ILE A 259 -3.12 5.87 5.40
CA ILE A 259 -4.44 6.44 5.70
C ILE A 259 -5.24 6.55 4.40
N THR A 260 -6.06 5.55 4.09
CA THR A 260 -6.94 5.55 2.90
C THR A 260 -8.41 5.33 3.22
N HIS A 261 -8.78 4.91 4.44
CA HIS A 261 -10.17 4.80 4.89
C HIS A 261 -10.96 6.12 4.75
N VAL A 262 -10.26 7.26 4.80
CA VAL A 262 -10.87 8.59 4.63
C VAL A 262 -11.45 8.82 3.23
N LEU A 263 -11.04 8.03 2.24
CA LEU A 263 -11.53 8.08 0.85
C LEU A 263 -12.92 7.46 0.68
N PHE A 264 -13.38 6.67 1.65
CA PHE A 264 -14.63 5.92 1.59
C PHE A 264 -15.68 6.49 2.54
N GLU A 265 -16.95 6.25 2.24
CA GLU A 265 -18.06 6.46 3.18
C GLU A 265 -17.85 5.62 4.45
N ASN A 266 -18.38 6.10 5.58
CA ASN A 266 -18.17 5.43 6.86
C ASN A 266 -18.98 4.12 6.93
N ASP A 267 -18.31 3.06 7.40
CA ASP A 267 -18.92 1.83 7.89
C ASP A 267 -18.44 1.55 9.33
N GLU A 268 -18.90 0.45 9.93
CA GLU A 268 -18.54 0.12 11.31
C GLU A 268 -17.02 -0.06 11.51
N PHE A 269 -16.26 -0.51 10.51
CA PHE A 269 -14.81 -0.66 10.61
C PHE A 269 -14.09 0.68 10.47
N ILE A 270 -14.49 1.49 9.49
CA ILE A 270 -13.93 2.83 9.23
C ILE A 270 -14.15 3.76 10.42
N GLU A 271 -15.33 3.71 11.06
CA GLU A 271 -15.64 4.52 12.26
C GLU A 271 -14.72 4.22 13.45
N ARG A 272 -14.11 3.04 13.48
CA ARG A 272 -13.16 2.63 14.52
C ARG A 272 -11.71 2.97 14.17
N MET A 273 -11.43 3.37 12.94
CA MET A 273 -10.12 3.87 12.55
C MET A 273 -9.90 5.26 13.17
N ARG A 274 -8.74 5.46 13.77
CA ARG A 274 -8.37 6.73 14.39
C ARG A 274 -7.04 7.21 13.84
N ILE A 275 -6.90 8.53 13.81
CA ILE A 275 -5.70 9.23 13.36
C ILE A 275 -5.25 10.13 14.51
N ASP A 276 -3.97 10.07 14.87
CA ASP A 276 -3.32 11.00 15.80
C ASP A 276 -2.16 11.70 15.08
N GLY A 277 -2.29 13.02 14.93
CA GLY A 277 -1.44 13.80 14.03
C GLY A 277 -1.53 13.26 12.59
N THR A 278 -0.45 12.64 12.13
CA THR A 278 -0.34 12.01 10.81
C THR A 278 -0.26 10.47 10.86
N ARG A 279 -0.43 9.87 12.04
CA ARG A 279 -0.27 8.42 12.25
C ARG A 279 -1.62 7.74 12.42
N LEU A 280 -1.72 6.51 11.93
CA LEU A 280 -2.82 5.63 12.31
C LEU A 280 -2.67 5.25 13.78
N VAL A 281 -3.79 5.23 14.50
CA VAL A 281 -3.89 4.65 15.83
C VAL A 281 -4.62 3.31 15.68
N PRO A 282 -3.96 2.19 16.01
CA PRO A 282 -4.57 0.88 15.84
C PRO A 282 -5.80 0.74 16.76
N PRO A 283 -6.83 0.01 16.31
CA PRO A 283 -7.99 -0.26 17.13
C PRO A 283 -7.61 -1.21 18.28
N VAL A 284 -8.34 -1.08 19.39
CA VAL A 284 -8.18 -1.96 20.56
C VAL A 284 -8.57 -3.40 20.24
N GLY A 285 -8.04 -4.33 21.03
CA GLY A 285 -8.34 -5.76 20.91
C GLY A 285 -7.11 -6.59 20.56
N THR A 286 -7.34 -7.82 20.13
CA THR A 286 -6.30 -8.81 19.80
C THR A 286 -6.00 -8.88 18.31
N GLY A 287 -4.78 -9.25 17.94
CA GLY A 287 -4.36 -9.28 16.55
C GLY A 287 -4.39 -7.88 15.93
N TRP A 288 -5.11 -7.71 14.83
CA TRP A 288 -5.41 -6.39 14.24
C TRP A 288 -6.37 -5.53 15.07
N GLY A 289 -6.99 -6.08 16.12
CA GLY A 289 -8.10 -5.49 16.84
C GLY A 289 -9.46 -5.91 16.26
N PHE A 290 -10.46 -5.04 16.36
CA PHE A 290 -11.83 -5.25 15.85
C PHE A 290 -12.56 -6.50 16.38
N ASP A 291 -12.16 -7.03 17.54
CA ASP A 291 -12.66 -8.31 18.07
C ASP A 291 -14.19 -8.41 18.05
N GLU A 292 -14.88 -7.37 18.53
CA GLU A 292 -16.34 -7.35 18.64
C GLU A 292 -17.06 -7.26 17.30
N LEU A 293 -16.44 -6.65 16.27
CA LEU A 293 -17.00 -6.66 14.92
C LEU A 293 -16.81 -8.01 14.26
N LEU A 294 -15.58 -8.53 14.30
CA LEU A 294 -15.21 -9.77 13.64
C LEU A 294 -16.01 -10.97 14.16
N LYS A 295 -16.33 -10.99 15.46
CA LYS A 295 -17.21 -12.01 16.07
C LYS A 295 -18.64 -12.01 15.51
N LYS A 296 -19.15 -10.86 15.08
CA LYS A 296 -20.54 -10.69 14.63
C LYS A 296 -20.73 -10.94 13.13
N LEU A 297 -19.64 -10.99 12.36
CA LEU A 297 -19.74 -11.17 10.91
C LEU A 297 -20.35 -12.54 10.55
N PRO A 298 -21.25 -12.59 9.56
CA PRO A 298 -21.84 -13.83 9.07
C PRO A 298 -20.86 -14.55 8.13
N TRP A 299 -19.80 -15.13 8.71
CA TRP A 299 -18.78 -15.88 7.99
C TRP A 299 -19.38 -17.04 7.18
N ARG A 300 -18.88 -17.23 5.96
CA ARG A 300 -19.21 -18.37 5.10
C ARG A 300 -17.96 -19.20 4.88
N THR A 301 -18.10 -20.52 4.89
CA THR A 301 -17.01 -21.40 4.44
C THR A 301 -16.74 -21.14 2.95
N LEU A 302 -15.46 -21.05 2.61
CA LEU A 302 -14.99 -20.94 1.24
C LEU A 302 -15.18 -22.27 0.49
#